data_AF-A0A7C9MH93-F1
#
_entry.id   AF-A0A7C9MH93-F1
#
_cell.length_a   1.000
_cell.length_b   1.000
_cell.length_c   1.000
_cell.angle_alpha   90.00
_cell.angle_beta   90.00
_cell.angle_gamma   90.00
#
_symmetry.space_group_name_H-M   'P 1'
#
loop_
_entity.id
_entity.type
_entity.pdbx_description
1 polymer ?
#
loop_
_entity_poly.entity_id
_entity_poly.type
_entity_poly.pdbx_seq_one_letter_code
_entity_poly.pdbx_strand_id
1 'polypeptide(L)'
;MKSQATVTPAPVAPGTGPADDHGIAGLESVFADLEKRLDQLVESRLDAVEAKRLEAERAALAEAFASQHPDFKELAASGALAAQKRDNPLLDDVGAYYAHHLYAQRQAATEELAKARAEAATDAEARTLERVRSKRLATSLGAAPAAPARSQGTAPDLAAPEKFGGINAVLAARLASRRRDTGL
;
A
#
# COMPACT_ATOMS: atom_id res chain seq x y z
N MET A 1 -26.05 -25.04 -125.51
CA MET A 1 -24.75 -24.81 -124.87
C MET A 1 -24.89 -23.70 -123.85
N LYS A 2 -25.08 -24.05 -122.57
CA LYS A 2 -24.90 -23.16 -121.41
C LYS A 2 -24.34 -24.01 -120.28
N SER A 3 -23.35 -23.45 -119.62
CA SER A 3 -22.24 -24.12 -118.96
C SER A 3 -22.61 -24.72 -117.61
N GLN A 4 -22.03 -25.89 -117.36
CA GLN A 4 -21.82 -26.47 -116.03
C GLN A 4 -20.80 -25.62 -115.26
N ALA A 5 -21.03 -25.44 -113.96
CA ALA A 5 -19.98 -25.20 -112.98
C ALA A 5 -20.41 -25.85 -111.66
N THR A 6 -19.98 -27.10 -111.50
CA THR A 6 -19.97 -27.86 -110.25
C THR A 6 -19.02 -27.19 -109.26
N VAL A 7 -19.50 -26.83 -108.08
CA VAL A 7 -18.67 -26.43 -106.94
C VAL A 7 -18.65 -27.59 -105.95
N THR A 8 -17.48 -28.19 -105.81
CA THR A 8 -17.16 -29.22 -104.80
C THR A 8 -16.79 -28.52 -103.48
N PRO A 9 -17.28 -28.98 -102.31
CA PRO A 9 -16.92 -28.38 -101.03
C PRO A 9 -15.54 -28.87 -100.53
N ALA A 10 -14.73 -27.96 -100.00
CA ALA A 10 -13.51 -28.28 -99.26
C ALA A 10 -13.83 -28.54 -97.77
N PRO A 11 -13.10 -29.43 -97.08
CA PRO A 11 -13.38 -29.80 -95.69
C PRO A 11 -12.77 -28.78 -94.71
N VAL A 12 -13.58 -28.26 -93.80
CA VAL A 12 -13.12 -27.50 -92.63
C VAL A 12 -12.91 -28.48 -91.48
N ALA A 13 -11.69 -28.53 -90.93
CA ALA A 13 -11.36 -29.22 -89.70
C ALA A 13 -11.10 -28.18 -88.57
N PRO A 14 -11.02 -28.63 -87.32
CA PRO A 14 -11.92 -28.27 -86.23
C PRO A 14 -11.52 -26.97 -85.54
N GLY A 15 -12.50 -26.15 -85.17
CA GLY A 15 -12.27 -24.92 -84.43
C GLY A 15 -13.31 -24.75 -83.34
N THR A 16 -12.80 -24.62 -82.11
CA THR A 16 -13.41 -23.96 -80.96
C THR A 16 -14.67 -24.59 -80.37
N GLY A 17 -14.47 -25.32 -79.27
CA GLY A 17 -15.52 -25.53 -78.28
C GLY A 17 -16.08 -24.19 -77.78
N PRO A 18 -17.35 -24.15 -77.35
CA PRO A 18 -17.95 -22.92 -76.85
C PRO A 18 -17.16 -22.44 -75.64
N ALA A 19 -16.79 -21.17 -75.72
CA ALA A 19 -16.15 -20.40 -74.68
C ALA A 19 -16.90 -20.56 -73.35
N ASP A 20 -16.15 -20.78 -72.28
CA ASP A 20 -16.67 -20.63 -70.94
C ASP A 20 -17.22 -19.20 -70.78
N ASP A 21 -18.51 -19.10 -70.46
CA ASP A 21 -19.21 -17.90 -70.00
C ASP A 21 -18.71 -17.49 -68.59
N HIS A 22 -17.43 -17.18 -68.45
CA HIS A 22 -16.85 -16.64 -67.20
C HIS A 22 -17.16 -15.14 -67.00
N GLY A 23 -17.79 -14.49 -67.97
CA GLY A 23 -17.97 -13.03 -67.98
C GLY A 23 -19.02 -12.49 -67.00
N ILE A 24 -20.06 -13.27 -66.68
CA ILE A 24 -21.20 -12.79 -65.87
C ILE A 24 -21.16 -13.37 -64.45
N ALA A 25 -20.85 -14.67 -64.29
CA ALA A 25 -20.76 -15.31 -62.97
C ALA A 25 -19.57 -14.81 -62.13
N GLY A 26 -18.48 -14.38 -62.77
CA GLY A 26 -17.33 -13.80 -62.06
C GLY A 26 -17.64 -12.43 -61.44
N LEU A 27 -18.52 -11.64 -62.05
CA LEU A 27 -18.88 -10.30 -61.56
C LEU A 27 -19.70 -10.38 -60.28
N GLU A 28 -20.61 -11.35 -60.14
CA GLU A 28 -21.40 -11.55 -58.91
C GLU A 28 -20.51 -11.83 -57.71
N SER A 29 -19.42 -12.59 -57.89
CA SER A 29 -18.44 -12.83 -56.83
C SER A 29 -17.67 -11.57 -56.43
N VAL A 30 -17.33 -10.73 -57.41
CA VAL A 30 -16.67 -9.43 -57.16
C VAL A 30 -17.63 -8.47 -56.45
N PHE A 31 -18.91 -8.44 -56.81
CA PHE A 31 -19.92 -7.64 -56.11
C PHE A 31 -20.12 -8.13 -54.67
N ALA A 32 -20.20 -9.45 -54.44
CA ALA A 32 -20.31 -10.00 -53.09
C ALA A 32 -19.07 -9.70 -52.22
N ASP A 33 -17.87 -9.72 -52.80
CA ASP A 33 -16.63 -9.33 -52.10
C ASP A 33 -16.56 -7.82 -51.84
N LEU A 34 -17.08 -7.00 -52.75
CA LEU A 34 -17.21 -5.56 -52.55
C LEU A 34 -18.23 -5.23 -51.46
N GLU A 35 -19.38 -5.90 -51.43
CA GLU A 35 -20.38 -5.76 -50.38
C GLU A 35 -19.79 -6.09 -49.01
N LYS A 36 -19.11 -7.23 -48.87
CA LYS A 36 -18.43 -7.59 -47.60
C LYS A 36 -17.40 -6.56 -47.16
N ARG A 37 -16.63 -6.00 -48.09
CA ARG A 37 -15.65 -4.94 -47.78
C ARG A 37 -16.33 -3.64 -47.38
N LEU A 38 -17.46 -3.31 -48.02
CA LEU A 38 -18.26 -2.14 -47.66
C LEU A 38 -18.88 -2.32 -46.28
N ASP A 39 -19.43 -3.48 -45.97
CA ASP A 39 -19.99 -3.79 -44.65
C ASP A 39 -18.91 -3.67 -43.57
N GLN A 40 -17.72 -4.27 -43.77
CA GLN A 40 -16.59 -4.14 -42.85
C GLN A 40 -16.12 -2.67 -42.69
N LEU A 41 -16.14 -1.90 -43.78
CA LEU A 41 -15.77 -0.49 -43.73
C LEU A 41 -16.83 0.32 -42.98
N VAL A 42 -18.11 0.01 -43.15
CA VAL A 42 -19.22 0.66 -42.43
C VAL A 42 -19.13 0.31 -40.95
N GLU A 43 -18.96 -0.96 -40.58
CA GLU A 43 -18.77 -1.41 -39.20
C GLU A 43 -17.58 -0.72 -38.54
N SER A 44 -16.39 -0.75 -39.16
CA SER A 44 -15.21 -0.08 -38.60
C SER A 44 -15.37 1.44 -38.45
N ARG A 45 -16.17 2.08 -39.32
CA ARG A 45 -16.49 3.51 -39.21
C ARG A 45 -17.51 3.78 -38.11
N LEU A 46 -18.51 2.90 -37.93
CA LEU A 46 -19.45 2.99 -36.83
C LEU A 46 -18.72 2.84 -35.49
N ASP A 47 -17.87 1.81 -35.35
CA ASP A 47 -17.03 1.61 -34.17
C ASP A 47 -16.16 2.83 -33.88
N ALA A 48 -15.53 3.41 -34.90
CA ALA A 48 -14.72 4.62 -34.73
C ALA A 48 -15.54 5.86 -34.32
N VAL A 49 -16.79 5.97 -34.77
CA VAL A 49 -17.70 7.05 -34.37
C VAL A 49 -18.17 6.84 -32.94
N GLU A 50 -18.52 5.61 -32.57
CA GLU A 50 -18.90 5.27 -31.20
C GLU A 50 -17.76 5.51 -30.21
N ALA A 51 -16.53 5.09 -30.56
CA ALA A 51 -15.35 5.37 -29.75
C ALA A 51 -15.16 6.89 -29.53
N LYS A 52 -15.28 7.70 -30.59
CA LYS A 52 -15.20 9.17 -30.49
C LYS A 52 -16.31 9.78 -29.63
N ARG A 53 -17.52 9.23 -29.69
CA ARG A 53 -18.64 9.69 -28.84
C ARG A 53 -18.36 9.40 -27.38
N LEU A 54 -17.91 8.19 -27.06
CA LEU A 54 -17.55 7.81 -25.70
C LEU A 54 -16.39 8.66 -25.15
N GLU A 55 -15.37 8.95 -25.97
CA GLU A 55 -14.28 9.87 -25.60
C GLU A 55 -14.79 11.29 -25.32
N ALA A 56 -15.69 11.82 -26.15
CA ALA A 56 -16.27 13.13 -25.96
C ALA A 56 -17.15 13.21 -24.70
N GLU A 57 -17.94 12.17 -24.42
CA GLU A 57 -18.75 12.06 -23.20
C GLU A 57 -17.86 12.03 -21.96
N ARG A 58 -16.75 11.26 -22.00
CA ARG A 58 -15.77 11.23 -20.90
C ARG A 58 -15.11 12.59 -20.69
N ALA A 59 -14.76 13.30 -21.77
CA ALA A 59 -14.19 14.64 -21.67
C ALA A 59 -15.18 15.64 -21.06
N ALA A 60 -16.45 15.61 -21.48
CA ALA A 60 -17.49 16.46 -20.91
C ALA A 60 -17.74 16.18 -19.42
N LEU A 61 -17.73 14.91 -19.01
CA LEU A 61 -17.82 14.52 -17.60
C LEU A 61 -16.60 15.00 -16.80
N ALA A 62 -15.40 14.93 -17.37
CA ALA A 62 -14.19 15.44 -16.73
C ALA A 62 -14.23 16.97 -16.57
N GLU A 63 -14.77 17.71 -17.54
CA GLU A 63 -14.96 19.16 -17.42
C GLU A 63 -15.99 19.52 -16.33
N ALA A 64 -17.12 18.79 -16.29
CA ALA A 64 -18.10 18.94 -15.23
C ALA A 64 -17.49 18.64 -13.85
N PHE A 65 -16.67 17.60 -13.75
CA PHE A 65 -15.95 17.25 -12.52
C PHE A 65 -14.94 18.34 -12.12
N ALA A 66 -14.20 18.88 -13.09
CA ALA A 66 -13.24 19.96 -12.86
C ALA A 66 -13.90 21.26 -12.38
N SER A 67 -15.19 21.46 -12.66
CA SER A 67 -15.95 22.59 -12.10
C SER A 67 -16.28 22.41 -10.61
N GLN A 68 -16.41 21.16 -10.15
CA GLN A 68 -16.68 20.80 -8.75
C GLN A 68 -15.39 20.67 -7.93
N HIS A 69 -14.28 20.32 -8.58
CA HIS A 69 -12.96 20.12 -7.97
C HIS A 69 -11.90 20.96 -8.70
N PRO A 70 -11.62 22.21 -8.27
CA PRO A 70 -10.64 23.07 -8.94
C PRO A 70 -9.22 22.48 -8.92
N ASP A 71 -8.85 21.81 -7.82
CA ASP A 71 -7.57 21.11 -7.63
C ASP A 71 -7.30 20.04 -8.71
N PHE A 72 -8.36 19.49 -9.32
CA PHE A 72 -8.25 18.52 -10.39
C PHE A 72 -7.48 19.07 -11.60
N LYS A 73 -7.69 20.34 -11.96
CA LYS A 73 -6.99 20.98 -13.09
C LYS A 73 -5.51 21.14 -12.80
N GLU A 74 -5.16 21.48 -11.57
CA GLU A 74 -3.78 21.63 -11.12
C GLU A 74 -3.05 20.29 -11.10
N LEU A 75 -3.71 19.23 -10.63
CA LEU A 75 -3.17 17.87 -10.63
C LEU A 75 -3.03 17.28 -12.04
N ALA A 76 -3.95 17.63 -12.95
CA ALA A 76 -3.82 17.27 -14.36
C ALA A 76 -2.63 18.01 -15.00
N ALA A 77 -2.49 19.31 -14.75
CA ALA A 77 -1.41 20.14 -15.29
C ALA A 77 -0.02 19.76 -14.73
N SER A 78 0.05 19.33 -13.46
CA SER A 78 1.30 18.85 -12.86
C SER A 78 1.73 17.46 -13.37
N GLY A 79 0.85 16.76 -14.11
CA GLY A 79 1.11 15.42 -14.61
C GLY A 79 0.99 14.31 -13.57
N ALA A 80 0.57 14.64 -12.33
CA ALA A 80 0.39 13.64 -11.27
C ALA A 80 -0.65 12.58 -11.67
N LEU A 81 -1.75 12.98 -12.30
CA LEU A 81 -2.77 12.05 -12.79
C LEU A 81 -2.23 11.15 -13.91
N ALA A 82 -1.41 11.69 -14.81
CA ALA A 82 -0.80 10.93 -15.90
C ALA A 82 0.21 9.90 -15.39
N ALA A 83 1.00 10.25 -14.37
CA ALA A 83 1.89 9.30 -13.69
C ALA A 83 1.09 8.15 -13.06
N GLN A 84 -0.02 8.45 -12.41
CA GLN A 84 -0.85 7.44 -11.77
C GLN A 84 -1.57 6.52 -12.77
N LYS A 85 -1.97 7.05 -13.93
CA LYS A 85 -2.46 6.25 -15.06
C LYS A 85 -1.40 5.38 -15.68
N ARG A 86 -0.14 5.84 -15.73
CA ARG A 86 0.98 5.02 -16.21
C ARG A 86 1.18 3.79 -15.32
N ASP A 87 1.03 3.96 -14.01
CA ASP A 87 1.13 2.85 -13.05
C ASP A 87 -0.11 1.95 -13.08
N ASN A 88 -1.30 2.50 -13.38
CA ASN A 88 -2.55 1.76 -13.51
C ASN A 88 -3.35 2.22 -14.75
N PRO A 89 -3.17 1.56 -15.91
CA PRO A 89 -3.76 2.00 -17.17
C PRO A 89 -5.29 1.82 -17.24
N LEU A 90 -5.88 1.13 -16.27
CA LEU A 90 -7.35 0.96 -16.16
C LEU A 90 -8.03 2.17 -15.53
N LEU A 91 -7.27 3.12 -14.96
CA LEU A 91 -7.84 4.29 -14.30
C LEU A 91 -8.20 5.37 -15.33
N ASP A 92 -9.45 5.80 -15.30
CA ASP A 92 -9.89 7.05 -15.92
C ASP A 92 -9.33 8.27 -15.15
N ASP A 93 -9.38 9.48 -15.71
CA ASP A 93 -8.82 10.70 -15.07
C ASP A 93 -9.39 10.96 -13.68
N VAL A 94 -10.70 10.75 -13.51
CA VAL A 94 -11.38 10.89 -12.21
C VAL A 94 -10.93 9.80 -11.24
N GLY A 95 -10.74 8.57 -11.73
CA GLY A 95 -10.21 7.46 -10.92
C GLY A 95 -8.78 7.73 -10.46
N ALA A 96 -7.94 8.27 -11.32
CA ALA A 96 -6.60 8.72 -10.99
C ALA A 96 -6.64 9.81 -9.91
N TYR A 97 -7.55 10.77 -10.00
CA TYR A 97 -7.71 11.82 -8.99
C TYR A 97 -7.99 11.26 -7.59
N TYR A 98 -8.97 10.36 -7.45
CA TYR A 98 -9.25 9.74 -6.15
C TYR A 98 -8.09 8.88 -5.66
N ALA A 99 -7.43 8.16 -6.55
CA ALA A 99 -6.28 7.36 -6.21
C ALA A 99 -5.12 8.24 -5.69
N HIS A 100 -4.92 9.45 -6.25
CA HIS A 100 -3.94 10.41 -5.76
C HIS A 100 -4.24 10.83 -4.32
N HIS A 101 -5.49 11.19 -4.03
CA HIS A 101 -5.91 11.57 -2.68
C HIS A 101 -5.78 10.43 -1.67
N LEU A 102 -6.15 9.21 -2.05
CA LEU A 102 -5.95 8.04 -1.20
C LEU A 102 -4.47 7.77 -0.91
N TYR A 103 -3.61 7.96 -1.90
CA TYR A 103 -2.17 7.81 -1.73
C TYR A 103 -1.61 8.87 -0.77
N ALA A 104 -1.97 10.14 -0.96
CA ALA A 104 -1.56 11.23 -0.07
C ALA A 104 -2.02 11.00 1.38
N GLN A 105 -3.26 10.55 1.58
CA GLN A 105 -3.78 10.22 2.91
C GLN A 105 -3.01 9.06 3.55
N ARG A 106 -2.70 8.00 2.78
CA ARG A 106 -1.90 6.88 3.28
C ARG A 106 -0.50 7.32 3.67
N GLN A 107 0.14 8.18 2.88
CA GLN A 107 1.46 8.72 3.20
C GLN A 107 1.42 9.51 4.52
N ALA A 108 0.47 10.43 4.68
CA ALA A 108 0.29 11.18 5.92
C ALA A 108 0.10 10.26 7.13
N ALA A 109 -0.77 9.24 7.01
CA ALA A 109 -0.98 8.26 8.07
C ALA A 109 0.29 7.45 8.40
N THR A 110 1.07 7.06 7.39
CA THR A 110 2.34 6.35 7.63
C THR A 110 3.39 7.24 8.30
N GLU A 111 3.43 8.53 7.98
CA GLU A 111 4.30 9.50 8.64
C GLU A 111 3.90 9.74 10.09
N GLU A 112 2.60 9.85 10.37
CA GLU A 112 2.08 9.95 11.74
C GLU A 112 2.44 8.70 12.56
N LEU A 113 2.25 7.52 12.00
CA LEU A 113 2.65 6.27 12.66
C LEU A 113 4.17 6.18 12.86
N ALA A 114 4.97 6.68 11.92
CA ALA A 114 6.42 6.72 12.06
C ALA A 114 6.85 7.67 13.19
N LYS A 115 6.22 8.85 13.29
CA LYS A 115 6.44 9.80 14.40
C LYS A 115 6.05 9.18 15.73
N ALA A 116 4.86 8.58 15.83
CA ALA A 116 4.40 7.92 17.04
C ALA A 116 5.33 6.75 17.45
N ARG A 117 5.88 6.00 16.50
CA ARG A 117 6.87 4.96 16.78
C ARG A 117 8.19 5.52 17.29
N ALA A 118 8.66 6.65 16.73
CA ALA A 118 9.88 7.31 17.18
C ALA A 118 9.71 7.83 18.62
N GLU A 119 8.59 8.49 18.92
CA GLU A 119 8.26 8.98 20.26
C GLU A 119 8.15 7.83 21.27
N ALA A 120 7.46 6.74 20.90
CA ALA A 120 7.37 5.55 21.74
C ALA A 120 8.73 4.90 22.01
N ALA A 121 9.64 4.92 21.03
CA ALA A 121 11.00 4.42 21.21
C ALA A 121 11.80 5.29 22.19
N THR A 122 11.72 6.61 22.06
CA THR A 122 12.40 7.53 23.00
C THR A 122 11.85 7.42 24.41
N ASP A 123 10.54 7.25 24.56
CA ASP A 123 9.91 7.05 25.87
C ASP A 123 10.29 5.70 26.49
N ALA A 124 10.39 4.65 25.68
CA ALA A 124 10.86 3.36 26.13
C ALA A 124 12.31 3.44 26.62
N GLU A 125 13.20 4.09 25.86
CA GLU A 125 14.58 4.34 26.26
C GLU A 125 14.65 5.12 27.57
N ALA A 126 13.90 6.21 27.71
CA ALA A 126 13.81 6.99 28.95
C ALA A 126 13.39 6.12 30.15
N ARG A 127 12.32 5.32 30.01
CA ARG A 127 11.86 4.39 31.05
C ARG A 127 12.90 3.33 31.38
N THR A 128 13.66 2.82 30.40
CA THR A 128 14.73 1.86 30.68
C THR A 128 15.89 2.51 31.43
N LEU A 129 16.29 3.73 31.06
CA LEU A 129 17.33 4.49 31.76
C LEU A 129 16.91 4.82 33.20
N GLU A 130 15.66 5.21 33.42
CA GLU A 130 15.10 5.43 34.76
C GLU A 130 15.12 4.14 35.60
N ARG A 131 14.72 3.00 35.02
CA ARG A 131 14.81 1.69 35.68
C ARG A 131 16.24 1.30 36.03
N VAL A 132 17.21 1.60 35.16
CA VAL A 132 18.63 1.33 35.43
C VAL A 132 19.14 2.26 36.53
N ARG A 133 18.80 3.56 36.48
CA ARG A 133 19.15 4.54 37.52
C ARG A 133 18.56 4.14 38.88
N SER A 134 17.28 3.79 38.94
CA SER A 134 16.62 3.37 40.18
C SER A 134 17.20 2.08 40.75
N LYS A 135 17.52 1.09 39.89
CA LYS A 135 18.24 -0.13 40.31
C LYS A 135 19.62 0.19 40.89
N ARG A 136 20.40 1.06 40.23
CA ARG A 136 21.72 1.48 40.72
C ARG A 136 21.62 2.20 42.07
N LEU A 137 20.65 3.11 42.22
CA LEU A 137 20.39 3.80 43.49
C LEU A 137 19.97 2.82 44.60
N ALA A 138 19.09 1.86 44.30
CA ALA A 138 18.70 0.82 45.25
C ALA A 138 19.89 -0.06 45.67
N THR A 139 20.77 -0.43 44.74
CA THR A 139 22.00 -1.17 45.09
C THR A 139 22.96 -0.33 45.93
N SER A 140 23.08 0.98 45.70
CA SER A 140 23.93 1.83 46.55
C SER A 140 23.34 2.07 47.94
N LEU A 141 22.01 2.13 48.07
CA LEU A 141 21.33 2.25 49.36
C LEU A 141 21.33 0.93 50.14
N GLY A 142 21.23 -0.21 49.44
CA GLY A 142 21.35 -1.55 50.03
C GLY A 142 22.80 -1.95 50.34
N ALA A 143 23.78 -1.32 49.69
CA ALA A 143 25.21 -1.47 49.97
C ALA A 143 25.72 -0.48 51.02
N ALA A 144 24.84 0.11 51.83
CA ALA A 144 25.28 0.63 53.12
C ALA A 144 25.85 -0.55 53.93
N PRO A 145 27.07 -0.45 54.51
CA PRO A 145 27.58 -1.50 55.37
C PRO A 145 26.52 -1.73 56.45
N ALA A 146 26.03 -2.96 56.53
CA ALA A 146 25.00 -3.35 57.49
C ALA A 146 25.41 -2.81 58.86
N ALA A 147 24.76 -1.73 59.29
CA ALA A 147 24.89 -1.26 60.65
C ALA A 147 24.52 -2.47 61.52
N PRO A 148 25.37 -2.88 62.49
CA PRO A 148 25.10 -4.05 63.29
C PRO A 148 23.69 -3.91 63.86
N ALA A 149 22.85 -4.90 63.56
CA ALA A 149 21.43 -4.90 63.90
C ALA A 149 21.28 -4.46 65.36
N ARG A 150 20.81 -3.22 65.58
CA ARG A 150 20.38 -2.79 66.90
C ARG A 150 19.22 -3.70 67.23
N SER A 151 19.45 -4.62 68.15
CA SER A 151 18.46 -5.53 68.70
C SER A 151 17.19 -4.75 69.06
N GLN A 152 16.19 -4.79 68.18
CA GLN A 152 14.81 -4.42 68.48
C GLN A 152 14.16 -5.57 69.27
N GLY A 153 14.80 -5.94 70.38
CA GLY A 153 14.15 -6.68 71.44
C GLY A 153 13.88 -5.67 72.54
N THR A 154 12.61 -5.35 72.78
CA THR A 154 12.16 -4.75 74.04
C THR A 154 12.72 -5.58 75.18
N ALA A 155 13.83 -5.12 75.77
CA ALA A 155 14.55 -5.88 76.79
C ALA A 155 13.69 -5.93 78.06
N PRO A 156 13.20 -7.11 78.48
CA PRO A 156 12.24 -7.25 79.58
C PRO A 156 12.80 -6.73 80.92
N ASP A 157 14.12 -6.67 81.05
CA ASP A 157 14.82 -6.28 82.28
C ASP A 157 14.66 -4.80 82.64
N LEU A 158 14.46 -3.93 81.63
CA LEU A 158 14.18 -2.50 81.84
C LEU A 158 12.70 -2.21 82.11
N ALA A 159 11.81 -3.16 81.80
CA ALA A 159 10.37 -3.02 82.04
C ALA A 159 10.00 -3.28 83.51
N ALA A 160 10.83 -4.02 84.26
CA ALA A 160 10.63 -4.30 85.68
C ALA A 160 11.97 -4.34 86.44
N PRO A 161 12.64 -3.19 86.64
CA PRO A 161 13.99 -3.14 87.19
C PRO A 161 14.08 -3.65 88.64
N GLU A 162 13.00 -3.60 89.42
CA GLU A 162 12.98 -4.06 90.81
C GLU A 162 13.22 -5.58 90.94
N LYS A 163 12.86 -6.37 89.93
CA LYS A 163 13.12 -7.82 89.92
C LYS A 163 14.59 -8.16 89.73
N PHE A 164 15.40 -7.20 89.29
CA PHE A 164 16.81 -7.35 88.94
C PHE A 164 17.73 -6.47 89.80
N GLY A 165 17.29 -6.08 91.00
CA GLY A 165 18.09 -5.29 91.95
C GLY A 165 18.09 -3.78 91.67
N GLY A 166 17.12 -3.29 90.90
CA GLY A 166 16.96 -1.88 90.56
C GLY A 166 17.65 -1.47 89.26
N ILE A 167 17.37 -0.25 88.81
CA ILE A 167 17.81 0.27 87.50
C ILE A 167 19.35 0.27 87.39
N ASN A 168 20.05 0.61 88.47
CA ASN A 168 21.52 0.69 88.46
C ASN A 168 22.18 -0.68 88.27
N ALA A 169 21.59 -1.74 88.84
CA ALA A 169 22.10 -3.10 88.67
C ALA A 169 21.91 -3.60 87.23
N VAL A 170 20.75 -3.33 86.63
CA VAL A 170 20.47 -3.67 85.21
C VAL A 170 21.42 -2.93 84.27
N LEU A 171 21.68 -1.64 84.53
CA LEU A 171 22.61 -0.85 83.72
C LEU A 171 24.05 -1.32 83.87
N ALA A 172 24.49 -1.65 85.09
CA ALA A 172 25.83 -2.17 85.34
C ALA A 172 26.05 -3.55 84.67
N ALA A 173 25.06 -4.45 84.76
CA ALA A 173 25.09 -5.75 84.09
C ALA A 173 25.19 -5.61 82.57
N ARG A 174 24.47 -4.64 82.00
CA ARG A 174 24.51 -4.34 80.56
C ARG A 174 25.85 -3.73 80.12
N LEU A 175 26.46 -2.93 80.98
CA LEU A 175 27.77 -2.35 80.69
C LEU A 175 28.86 -3.41 80.77
N ALA A 176 28.74 -4.35 81.71
CA ALA A 176 29.60 -5.53 81.80
C ALA A 176 29.44 -6.48 80.60
N SER A 177 28.21 -6.75 80.14
CA SER A 177 27.99 -7.58 78.95
C SER A 177 28.60 -6.94 77.70
N ARG A 178 28.42 -5.62 77.54
CA ARG A 178 29.06 -4.88 76.43
C ARG A 178 30.57 -4.97 76.46
N ARG A 179 31.21 -4.86 77.64
CA ARG A 179 32.67 -4.98 77.76
C ARG A 179 33.16 -6.37 77.30
N ARG A 180 32.46 -7.43 77.75
CA ARG A 180 32.76 -8.81 77.33
C ARG A 180 32.58 -9.02 75.83
N ASP A 181 31.51 -8.50 75.25
CA ASP A 181 31.25 -8.63 73.80
C ASP A 181 32.29 -7.87 72.96
N THR A 182 32.88 -6.81 73.52
CA THR A 182 34.00 -6.08 72.91
C THR A 182 35.39 -6.63 73.26
N GLY A 183 35.49 -7.75 73.99
CA GLY A 183 36.76 -8.41 74.31
C GLY A 183 37.64 -7.68 75.33
N LEU A 184 37.06 -6.87 76.22
CA LEU A 184 37.70 -6.24 77.38
C LEU A 184 37.25 -6.91 78.68
#